data_AF-A0A376TXD8-F1
#
_entry.id   AF-A0A376TXD8-F1
#
_cell.length_a   1.000
_cell.length_b   1.000
_cell.length_c   1.000
_cell.angle_alpha   90.00
_cell.angle_beta   90.00
_cell.angle_gamma   90.00
#
_symmetry.space_group_name_H-M   'P 1'
#
loop_
_entity.id
_entity.type
_entity.pdbx_description
1 polymer ?
#
loop_
_entity_poly.entity_id
_entity_poly.type
_entity_poly.pdbx_seq_one_letter_code
_entity_poly.pdbx_strand_id
1 'polypeptide(L)' 'MTKLYIEHSENKNRMKVFAGTNFIDFNMTGQNLSGFVLTLSRFYFEDLLNINFTDANLGDTIFYIKNTLPQII' A
#
# COMPACT_ATOMS: atom_id res chain seq x y z
N MET A 1 2.34 -14.16 -6.62
CA MET A 1 2.41 -12.90 -5.86
C MET A 1 2.43 -13.19 -4.39
N THR A 2 3.26 -12.48 -3.64
CA THR A 2 3.39 -12.64 -2.20
C THR A 2 2.35 -11.76 -1.50
N LYS A 3 1.67 -12.30 -0.48
CA LYS A 3 0.82 -11.47 0.39
C LYS A 3 1.70 -10.87 1.49
N LEU A 4 1.68 -9.55 1.63
CA LEU A 4 2.31 -8.91 2.78
C LEU A 4 1.40 -9.08 4.00
N TYR A 5 1.92 -9.60 5.10
CA TYR A 5 1.21 -9.61 6.38
C TYR A 5 1.78 -8.49 7.25
N ILE A 6 0.93 -7.56 7.67
CA ILE A 6 1.32 -6.46 8.55
C ILE A 6 0.84 -6.81 9.95
N GLU A 7 1.76 -7.17 10.83
CA GLU A 7 1.44 -7.38 12.25
C GLU A 7 1.17 -6.04 12.94
N HIS A 8 0.06 -6.01 13.68
CA HIS A 8 -0.27 -4.88 14.54
C HIS A 8 0.60 -4.93 15.79
N SER A 9 1.27 -3.81 16.09
CA SER A 9 1.88 -3.60 17.41
C SER A 9 0.84 -2.99 18.34
N GLU A 10 0.59 -3.63 19.48
CA GLU A 10 -0.25 -3.10 20.57
C GLU A 10 0.32 -1.84 21.25
N ASN A 11 1.54 -1.45 20.89
CA ASN A 11 2.16 -0.23 21.41
C ASN A 11 1.49 1.01 20.79
N LYS A 12 0.61 1.63 21.57
CA LYS A 12 -0.13 2.85 21.21
C LYS A 12 0.75 4.04 20.85
N ASN A 13 2.02 4.04 21.23
CA ASN A 13 2.98 5.10 20.91
C ASN A 13 3.75 4.84 19.62
N ARG A 14 3.56 3.68 18.96
CA ARG A 14 4.28 3.34 17.73
C ARG A 14 3.62 3.98 16.52
N MET A 15 4.41 4.73 15.76
CA MET A 15 3.97 5.29 14.49
C MET A 15 3.91 4.21 13.42
N LYS A 16 2.81 4.18 12.65
CA LYS A 16 2.58 3.23 11.55
C LYS A 16 3.05 3.85 10.23
N VAL A 17 4.34 3.72 9.93
CA VAL A 17 4.98 4.41 8.80
C VAL A 17 5.52 3.41 7.78
N PHE A 18 5.10 3.57 6.52
CA PHE A 18 5.70 2.92 5.36
C PHE A 18 6.07 3.93 4.25
N ALA A 19 6.35 5.18 4.61
CA ALA A 19 6.69 6.21 3.63
C ALA A 19 7.81 5.76 2.67
N GLY A 20 7.62 5.98 1.37
CA GLY A 20 8.56 5.61 0.31
C GLY A 20 8.59 4.12 -0.04
N THR A 21 7.76 3.28 0.58
CA THR A 21 7.80 1.82 0.35
C THR A 21 7.22 1.44 -1.01
N ASN A 22 7.87 0.50 -1.69
CA ASN A 22 7.39 -0.05 -2.94
C ASN A 22 6.58 -1.34 -2.69
N PHE A 23 5.25 -1.29 -2.88
CA PHE A 23 4.36 -2.43 -2.67
C PHE A 23 3.96 -3.15 -3.97
N ILE A 24 4.59 -2.85 -5.11
CA ILE A 24 4.19 -3.35 -6.44
C ILE A 24 4.28 -4.87 -6.61
N ASP A 25 5.04 -5.57 -5.76
CA ASP A 25 5.15 -7.04 -5.79
C ASP A 25 4.21 -7.75 -4.80
N PHE A 26 3.42 -7.00 -4.05
CA PHE A 26 2.59 -7.51 -2.97
C PHE A 26 1.11 -7.41 -3.30
N ASN A 27 0.38 -8.51 -3.07
CA ASN A 27 -1.07 -8.44 -3.01
C ASN A 27 -1.50 -7.83 -1.67
N MET A 28 -2.08 -6.63 -1.72
CA MET A 28 -2.55 -5.87 -0.56
C MET A 28 -4.07 -6.02 -0.33
N THR A 29 -4.72 -6.98 -1.00
CA THR A 29 -6.15 -7.22 -0.91
C THR A 29 -6.55 -7.51 0.54
N GLY A 30 -7.55 -6.77 1.02
CA GLY A 30 -8.12 -6.93 2.36
C GLY A 30 -7.25 -6.40 3.51
N GLN A 31 -6.15 -5.69 3.23
CA GLN A 31 -5.29 -5.17 4.29
C GLN A 31 -5.93 -3.99 5.02
N ASN A 32 -5.63 -3.89 6.32
CA ASN A 32 -6.00 -2.71 7.09
C ASN A 32 -4.81 -1.78 7.26
N LEU A 33 -4.79 -0.71 6.46
CA LEU A 33 -3.80 0.36 6.51
C LEU A 33 -4.35 1.64 7.16
N SER A 34 -5.38 1.51 8.01
CA SER A 34 -5.97 2.67 8.67
C SER A 34 -4.94 3.40 9.55
N GLY A 35 -4.84 4.72 9.39
CA GLY A 35 -3.92 5.58 10.14
C GLY A 35 -2.44 5.45 9.75
N PHE A 36 -2.10 4.73 8.67
CA PHE A 36 -0.71 4.64 8.22
C PHE A 36 -0.26 5.92 7.50
N VAL A 37 1.01 6.27 7.69
CA VAL A 37 1.71 7.22 6.82
C VAL A 37 2.32 6.45 5.66
N LEU A 38 1.75 6.65 4.47
CA LEU A 38 2.09 5.96 3.23
C LEU A 38 2.69 6.92 2.19
N THR A 39 3.11 8.11 2.59
CA THR A 39 3.59 9.12 1.66
C THR A 39 4.70 8.59 0.75
N LEU A 40 4.70 8.97 -0.53
CA LEU A 40 5.66 8.50 -1.53
C LEU A 40 5.66 6.97 -1.81
N SER A 41 4.69 6.21 -1.27
CA SER A 41 4.61 4.77 -1.52
C SER A 41 4.08 4.47 -2.92
N ARG A 42 4.32 3.24 -3.38
CA ARG A 42 3.87 2.77 -4.70
C ARG A 42 3.00 1.53 -4.56
N PHE A 43 1.85 1.52 -5.21
CA PHE A 43 0.93 0.38 -5.27
C PHE A 43 0.48 0.12 -6.71
N TYR A 44 0.10 -1.11 -7.01
CA TYR A 44 -0.78 -1.39 -8.14
C TYR A 44 -2.23 -1.36 -7.71
N PHE A 45 -3.09 -0.70 -8.50
CA PHE A 45 -4.52 -0.53 -8.21
C PHE A 45 -5.22 -1.89 -8.05
N GLU A 46 -4.85 -2.87 -8.86
CA GLU A 46 -5.40 -4.21 -8.86
C GLU A 46 -5.11 -4.99 -7.57
N ASP A 47 -4.06 -4.61 -6.84
CA ASP A 47 -3.66 -5.27 -5.60
C ASP A 47 -4.35 -4.66 -4.37
N LEU A 48 -5.23 -3.65 -4.53
CA LEU A 48 -5.84 -2.88 -3.43
C LEU A 48 -7.32 -3.21 -3.17
N LEU A 49 -7.82 -4.33 -3.67
CA LEU A 49 -9.21 -4.72 -3.45
C LEU A 49 -9.53 -4.83 -1.94
N ASN A 50 -10.63 -4.22 -1.48
CA ASN A 50 -11.07 -4.25 -0.09
C ASN A 50 -10.03 -3.76 0.93
N ILE A 51 -9.13 -2.85 0.55
CA ILE A 51 -8.17 -2.24 1.48
C ILE A 51 -8.84 -1.14 2.32
N ASN A 52 -8.44 -1.03 3.58
CA ASN A 52 -8.88 0.06 4.45
C ASN A 52 -7.81 1.15 4.56
N PHE A 53 -8.10 2.34 4.02
CA PHE A 53 -7.27 3.55 4.11
C PHE A 53 -7.84 4.63 5.04
N THR A 54 -8.83 4.33 5.90
CA THR A 54 -9.38 5.32 6.84
C THR A 54 -8.27 6.00 7.63
N ASP A 55 -8.25 7.33 7.62
CA ASP A 55 -7.25 8.18 8.28
C ASP A 55 -5.79 7.97 7.83
N ALA A 56 -5.55 7.25 6.73
CA ALA A 56 -4.21 7.10 6.18
C ALA A 56 -3.73 8.40 5.53
N ASN A 57 -2.45 8.75 5.71
CA ASN A 57 -1.82 9.82 4.95
C ASN A 57 -1.24 9.26 3.65
N LEU A 58 -1.92 9.58 2.54
CA LEU A 58 -1.59 9.15 1.17
C LEU A 58 -0.86 10.23 0.35
N GLY A 59 -0.39 11.32 0.95
CA GLY A 59 0.29 12.40 0.21
C GLY A 59 1.42 11.88 -0.69
N ASP A 60 1.40 12.25 -1.97
CA ASP A 60 2.38 11.78 -2.98
C ASP A 60 2.45 10.25 -3.18
N THR A 61 1.46 9.49 -2.72
CA THR A 61 1.35 8.04 -3.02
C THR A 61 1.02 7.86 -4.50
N ILE A 62 1.72 6.93 -5.17
CA ILE A 62 1.53 6.65 -6.59
C ILE A 62 0.80 5.31 -6.76
N PHE A 63 -0.30 5.35 -7.51
CA PHE A 63 -1.07 4.17 -7.89
C PHE A 63 -0.86 3.89 -9.38
N TYR A 64 -0.28 2.75 -9.70
CA TYR A 64 -0.11 2.26 -11.06
C TYR A 64 -1.25 1.31 -11.44
N ILE A 65 -1.51 1.17 -12.73
CA ILE A 65 -2.36 0.10 -13.29
C ILE A 65 -1.41 -0.94 -13.88
N LYS A 66 -1.53 -2.22 -13.51
CA LYS A 66 -0.74 -3.31 -14.12
C LYS A 66 -1.07 -3.33 -15.62
N ASN A 67 -0.10 -2.95 -16.45
CA ASN A 67 -0.14 -3.00 -17.92
C ASN A 67 -0.62 -1.74 -18.69
N THR A 68 -0.55 -0.53 -18.13
CA THR A 68 -0.72 0.70 -18.93
C THR A 68 0.56 1.19 -19.63
N LEU A 69 1.68 0.48 -19.49
CA LEU A 69 2.80 0.64 -20.41
C LEU A 69 2.50 -0.23 -21.63
N PRO A 70 2.47 0.33 -22.87
CA PRO A 70 2.35 -0.49 -24.06
C PRO A 70 3.49 -1.51 -24.03
N GLN A 71 3.14 -2.79 -24.13
CA GLN A 71 4.14 -3.81 -24.44
C GLN A 71 4.68 -3.45 -25.82
N ILE A 72 5.91 -2.93 -25.86
CA ILE A 72 6.64 -2.77 -27.10
C ILE A 72 6.92 -4.20 -27.55
N ILE A 73 6.15 -4.63 -28.57
CA ILE A 73 6.35 -5.89 -29.30
C ILE A 73 7.57 -5.71 -30.20
#